data_AF-A0A1W9UF37-F1
#
_entry.id   AF-A0A1W9UF37-F1
#
_cell.length_a   1.000
_cell.length_b   1.000
_cell.length_c   1.000
_cell.angle_alpha   90.00
_cell.angle_beta   90.00
_cell.angle_gamma   90.00
#
_symmetry.space_group_name_H-M   'P 1'
#
loop_
_entity.id
_entity.type
_entity.pdbx_description
1 polymer ?
#
loop_
_entity_poly.entity_id
_entity_poly.type
_entity_poly.pdbx_seq_one_letter_code
_entity_poly.pdbx_strand_id
1 'polypeptide(L)'
;MSKNLAQSSASFLNWLADWEAALQPLKLSDLIAQEPARVALTCVDLIVGFCYEGLLSSPRVADIVPPVVALFQRARAAGVRHFILTQDSHPPDALEFESFAPHCVSGTAEAQTVPELLALPFADEFTVIPKNSINSAIGTELDAWLEAHPEVNTFLVVGDCTDLCVYQLAMHLRLRANALGLEQRVVLPANCVATYDLPLETAQELGIMPHDGDLLQAVFLYSMALNGIEVMSGGVDSALAAGLARRAVGESVLGVLMPCHSQPVDAEYASLVADAFDIETTTVDLGPVFDTLIAALPAGSDMAQANIKPRLRMSTLYYLANTRNYLVAGTGNKAELLIGYFTKHGDGGADMLPLGDLYKWQVWKLAREIGVPQPIIERPPTAGLWPGQTDEGEMGISYEALDAILAALSNGREPDADPGDVARVRRMMAASEHKRALPPICRL
;
A
#
# COMPACT_ATOMS: atom_id res chain seq x y z
N MET A 1 18.11 -5.53 -37.57
CA MET A 1 18.47 -4.55 -36.52
C MET A 1 17.84 -5.03 -35.24
N SER A 2 18.57 -5.05 -34.11
CA SER A 2 17.92 -5.30 -32.82
C SER A 2 16.95 -4.15 -32.53
N LYS A 3 15.74 -4.46 -32.06
CA LYS A 3 14.85 -3.41 -31.55
C LYS A 3 15.45 -2.92 -30.23
N ASN A 4 15.55 -1.60 -30.04
CA ASN A 4 15.91 -1.04 -28.74
C ASN A 4 14.79 -1.40 -27.75
N LEU A 5 15.10 -2.24 -26.76
CA LEU A 5 14.11 -2.80 -25.84
C LEU A 5 13.38 -1.70 -25.07
N ALA A 6 14.11 -0.72 -24.53
CA ALA A 6 13.52 0.40 -23.81
C ALA A 6 12.54 1.19 -24.69
N GLN A 7 12.91 1.49 -25.94
CA GLN A 7 12.02 2.17 -26.89
C GLN A 7 10.80 1.33 -27.28
N SER A 8 10.95 0.00 -27.43
CA SER A 8 9.82 -0.87 -27.79
C SER A 8 8.91 -1.23 -26.61
N SER A 9 9.39 -1.11 -25.38
CA SER A 9 8.66 -1.46 -24.16
C SER A 9 8.10 -0.25 -23.41
N ALA A 10 8.47 0.99 -23.77
CA ALA A 10 8.05 2.20 -23.06
C ALA A 10 6.53 2.28 -22.79
N SER A 11 5.68 1.94 -23.77
CA SER A 11 4.22 1.94 -23.57
C SER A 11 3.74 0.85 -22.60
N PHE A 12 4.45 -0.27 -22.51
CA PHE A 12 4.17 -1.33 -21.52
C PHE A 12 4.69 -0.95 -20.14
N LEU A 13 5.86 -0.32 -20.04
CA LEU A 13 6.44 0.13 -18.77
C LEU A 13 5.58 1.23 -18.13
N ASN A 14 5.08 2.18 -18.92
CA ASN A 14 4.12 3.18 -18.44
C ASN A 14 2.82 2.50 -17.94
N TRP A 15 2.24 1.61 -18.75
CA TRP A 15 1.04 0.86 -18.35
C TRP A 15 1.26 -0.02 -17.11
N LEU A 16 2.46 -0.55 -16.94
CA LEU A 16 2.84 -1.39 -15.80
C LEU A 16 2.88 -0.56 -14.51
N ALA A 17 3.46 0.64 -14.56
CA ALA A 17 3.42 1.60 -13.46
C ALA A 17 1.99 2.03 -13.14
N ASP A 18 1.17 2.35 -14.16
CA ASP A 18 -0.26 2.67 -13.99
C ASP A 18 -1.03 1.49 -13.36
N TRP A 19 -0.70 0.25 -13.74
CA TRP A 19 -1.34 -0.98 -13.24
C TRP A 19 -0.98 -1.27 -11.77
N GLU A 20 0.30 -1.15 -11.42
CA GLU A 20 0.79 -1.31 -10.05
C GLU A 20 0.19 -0.23 -9.14
N ALA A 21 0.21 1.02 -9.60
CA ALA A 21 -0.45 2.14 -8.94
C ALA A 21 -1.98 1.95 -8.83
N ALA A 22 -2.61 1.10 -9.64
CA ALA A 22 -4.06 0.83 -9.62
C ALA A 22 -4.47 -0.44 -8.85
N LEU A 23 -3.52 -1.16 -8.24
CA LEU A 23 -3.79 -2.33 -7.39
C LEU A 23 -4.83 -1.99 -6.31
N GLN A 24 -5.81 -2.86 -6.10
CA GLN A 24 -6.92 -2.62 -5.17
C GLN A 24 -6.55 -3.04 -3.73
N PRO A 25 -7.24 -2.60 -2.67
CA PRO A 25 -7.11 -3.22 -1.35
C PRO A 25 -7.89 -4.55 -1.25
N LEU A 26 -7.42 -5.49 -0.42
CA LEU A 26 -8.20 -6.64 0.07
C LEU A 26 -8.20 -6.62 1.60
N LYS A 27 -9.37 -6.84 2.22
CA LYS A 27 -9.48 -6.92 3.68
C LYS A 27 -9.02 -8.27 4.16
N LEU A 28 -8.32 -8.28 5.28
CA LEU A 28 -7.97 -9.52 5.97
C LEU A 28 -9.23 -10.26 6.46
N SER A 29 -10.28 -9.54 6.85
CA SER A 29 -11.59 -10.12 7.23
C SER A 29 -12.27 -10.91 6.12
N ASP A 30 -12.26 -10.38 4.89
CA ASP A 30 -12.95 -10.98 3.74
C ASP A 30 -12.13 -12.15 3.17
N LEU A 31 -10.80 -12.11 3.34
CA LEU A 31 -9.90 -13.23 3.05
C LEU A 31 -10.07 -14.39 4.05
N ILE A 32 -10.22 -14.08 5.35
CA ILE A 32 -10.42 -15.08 6.41
C ILE A 32 -11.83 -15.65 6.42
N ALA A 33 -12.85 -14.86 6.05
CA ALA A 33 -14.24 -15.30 5.84
C ALA A 33 -14.89 -16.09 7.02
N GLN A 34 -14.43 -15.86 8.26
CA GLN A 34 -14.79 -16.65 9.46
C GLN A 34 -14.25 -18.09 9.50
N GLU A 35 -13.40 -18.48 8.54
CA GLU A 35 -12.75 -19.80 8.44
C GLU A 35 -11.21 -19.70 8.59
N PRO A 36 -10.66 -19.14 9.69
CA PRO A 36 -9.23 -18.84 9.81
C PRO A 36 -8.31 -20.08 9.79
N ALA A 37 -8.85 -21.28 9.99
CA ALA A 37 -8.13 -22.55 9.82
C ALA A 37 -7.82 -22.88 8.35
N ARG A 38 -8.47 -22.23 7.38
CA ARG A 38 -8.23 -22.43 5.94
C ARG A 38 -7.18 -21.47 5.36
N VAL A 39 -6.62 -20.60 6.22
CA VAL A 39 -5.71 -19.54 5.85
C VAL A 39 -4.33 -19.82 6.43
N ALA A 40 -3.31 -19.73 5.59
CA ALA A 40 -1.91 -19.68 6.01
C ALA A 40 -1.27 -18.34 5.63
N LEU A 41 -0.41 -17.84 6.52
CA LEU A 41 0.48 -16.72 6.24
C LEU A 41 1.89 -17.30 6.05
N THR A 42 2.36 -17.27 4.81
CA THR A 42 3.70 -17.73 4.40
C THR A 42 4.64 -16.53 4.26
N CYS A 43 5.72 -16.53 5.04
CA CYS A 43 6.75 -15.51 5.03
C CYS A 43 8.04 -16.09 4.45
N VAL A 44 8.55 -15.49 3.39
CA VAL A 44 9.75 -15.95 2.68
C VAL A 44 10.94 -15.08 3.10
N ASP A 45 12.04 -15.70 3.52
CA ASP A 45 13.35 -15.08 3.68
C ASP A 45 13.40 -13.73 4.45
N LEU A 46 12.46 -13.50 5.36
CA LEU A 46 12.51 -12.36 6.29
C LEU A 46 13.45 -12.68 7.45
N ILE A 47 14.72 -12.82 7.09
CA ILE A 47 15.84 -13.23 7.92
C ILE A 47 16.90 -12.11 8.00
N VAL A 48 17.71 -12.18 9.04
CA VAL A 48 18.74 -11.20 9.39
C VAL A 48 19.71 -10.94 8.23
N GLY A 49 20.05 -11.98 7.44
CA GLY A 49 20.97 -11.97 6.30
C GLY A 49 20.52 -11.16 5.08
N PHE A 50 19.23 -10.85 4.98
CA PHE A 50 18.66 -10.02 3.91
C PHE A 50 18.11 -8.68 4.44
N CYS A 51 17.76 -8.61 5.73
CA CYS A 51 17.24 -7.38 6.34
C CYS A 51 18.33 -6.46 6.92
N TYR A 52 19.35 -6.98 7.61
CA TYR A 52 20.16 -6.17 8.53
C TYR A 52 21.68 -6.33 8.41
N GLU A 53 22.18 -7.50 8.05
CA GLU A 53 23.61 -7.78 7.87
C GLU A 53 23.81 -8.86 6.80
N GLY A 54 25.04 -9.09 6.36
CA GLY A 54 25.35 -10.00 5.25
C GLY A 54 25.56 -9.28 3.92
N LEU A 55 26.12 -9.97 2.93
CA LEU A 55 26.50 -9.36 1.64
C LEU A 55 25.31 -9.05 0.73
N LEU A 56 24.13 -9.60 1.04
CA LEU A 56 22.89 -9.46 0.27
C LEU A 56 21.82 -8.66 1.04
N SER A 57 22.18 -8.06 2.17
CA SER A 57 21.25 -7.24 2.95
C SER A 57 20.78 -6.01 2.18
N SER A 58 19.48 -5.70 2.23
CA SER A 58 18.90 -4.55 1.54
C SER A 58 17.99 -3.73 2.46
N PRO A 59 18.14 -2.39 2.50
CA PRO A 59 17.17 -1.51 3.18
C PRO A 59 15.73 -1.68 2.67
N ARG A 60 15.55 -1.96 1.37
CA ARG A 60 14.23 -2.21 0.77
C ARG A 60 13.52 -3.42 1.40
N VAL A 61 14.30 -4.43 1.78
CA VAL A 61 13.84 -5.66 2.43
C VAL A 61 13.65 -5.44 3.94
N ALA A 62 14.52 -4.63 4.58
CA ALA A 62 14.30 -4.18 5.95
C ALA A 62 12.98 -3.41 6.13
N ASP A 63 12.62 -2.56 5.16
CA ASP A 63 11.44 -1.69 5.20
C ASP A 63 10.10 -2.48 5.18
N ILE A 64 10.09 -3.72 4.70
CA ILE A 64 8.89 -4.59 4.78
C ILE A 64 8.75 -5.34 6.12
N VAL A 65 9.75 -5.31 7.01
CA VAL A 65 9.64 -5.99 8.31
C VAL A 65 8.47 -5.46 9.15
N PRO A 66 8.31 -4.13 9.38
CA PRO A 66 7.18 -3.61 10.15
C PRO A 66 5.77 -3.97 9.58
N PRO A 67 5.46 -3.79 8.28
CA PRO A 67 4.14 -4.18 7.75
C PRO A 67 3.90 -5.70 7.77
N VAL A 68 4.94 -6.54 7.61
CA VAL A 68 4.80 -7.99 7.78
C VAL A 68 4.50 -8.36 9.23
N VAL A 69 5.22 -7.80 10.21
CA VAL A 69 4.96 -8.02 11.65
C VAL A 69 3.53 -7.61 12.03
N ALA A 70 3.05 -6.47 11.53
CA ALA A 70 1.68 -6.01 11.73
C ALA A 70 0.64 -6.97 11.09
N LEU A 71 0.93 -7.52 9.90
CA LEU A 71 0.05 -8.50 9.26
C LEU A 71 -0.02 -9.82 10.06
N PHE A 72 1.13 -10.30 10.58
CA PHE A 72 1.18 -11.47 11.47
C PHE A 72 0.30 -11.28 12.71
N GLN A 73 0.43 -10.15 13.40
CA GLN A 73 -0.38 -9.82 14.59
C GLN A 73 -1.88 -9.79 14.25
N ARG A 74 -2.26 -9.11 13.16
CA ARG A 74 -3.64 -9.01 12.70
C ARG A 74 -4.24 -10.36 12.31
N ALA A 75 -3.48 -11.19 11.58
CA ALA A 75 -3.90 -12.54 11.20
C ALA A 75 -4.10 -13.42 12.43
N ARG A 76 -3.17 -13.37 13.40
CA ARG A 76 -3.24 -14.12 14.65
C ARG A 76 -4.43 -13.71 15.52
N ALA A 77 -4.73 -12.42 15.56
CA ALA A 77 -5.89 -11.85 16.26
C ALA A 77 -7.22 -12.24 15.57
N ALA A 78 -7.24 -12.30 14.24
CA ALA A 78 -8.36 -12.80 13.44
C ALA A 78 -8.51 -14.34 13.45
N GLY A 79 -7.66 -15.05 14.21
CA GLY A 79 -7.78 -16.48 14.47
C GLY A 79 -6.87 -17.39 13.64
N VAL A 80 -6.08 -16.86 12.70
CA VAL A 80 -5.14 -17.65 11.90
C VAL A 80 -4.10 -18.31 12.82
N ARG A 81 -3.70 -19.55 12.48
CA ARG A 81 -2.70 -20.36 13.22
C ARG A 81 -1.59 -20.94 12.35
N HIS A 82 -1.76 -20.96 11.02
CA HIS A 82 -0.76 -21.49 10.11
C HIS A 82 0.20 -20.37 9.70
N PHE A 83 1.27 -20.20 10.47
CA PHE A 83 2.38 -19.29 10.16
C PHE A 83 3.57 -20.11 9.69
N ILE A 84 3.99 -19.92 8.43
CA ILE A 84 5.02 -20.73 7.78
C ILE A 84 6.15 -19.80 7.36
N LEU A 85 7.37 -20.07 7.81
CA LEU A 85 8.56 -19.27 7.51
C LEU A 85 9.50 -20.13 6.65
N THR A 86 9.55 -19.86 5.35
CA THR A 86 10.48 -20.53 4.41
C THR A 86 11.75 -19.70 4.31
N GLN A 87 12.89 -20.24 4.78
CA GLN A 87 14.09 -19.45 5.06
C GLN A 87 15.37 -20.08 4.50
N ASP A 88 16.21 -19.31 3.83
CA ASP A 88 17.53 -19.75 3.40
C ASP A 88 18.43 -20.17 4.58
N SER A 89 19.02 -21.36 4.44
CA SER A 89 19.91 -22.00 5.41
C SER A 89 20.87 -22.94 4.68
N HIS A 90 21.94 -22.37 4.13
CA HIS A 90 22.87 -23.08 3.24
C HIS A 90 23.97 -23.84 3.98
N PRO A 91 24.47 -24.98 3.48
CA PRO A 91 25.77 -25.50 3.89
C PRO A 91 26.90 -24.55 3.42
N PRO A 92 28.08 -24.54 4.06
CA PRO A 92 29.18 -23.62 3.71
C PRO A 92 29.73 -23.77 2.28
N ASP A 93 29.43 -24.88 1.60
CA ASP A 93 29.84 -25.25 0.24
C ASP A 93 28.65 -25.29 -0.75
N ALA A 94 27.58 -24.54 -0.49
CA ALA A 94 26.40 -24.48 -1.36
C ALA A 94 26.73 -24.01 -2.79
N LEU A 95 26.21 -24.74 -3.78
CA LEU A 95 26.40 -24.41 -5.21
C LEU A 95 25.72 -23.10 -5.63
N GLU A 96 24.71 -22.64 -4.89
CA GLU A 96 24.05 -21.36 -5.15
C GLU A 96 24.99 -20.16 -4.94
N PHE A 97 26.09 -20.35 -4.19
CA PHE A 97 27.16 -19.36 -4.03
C PHE A 97 28.01 -19.13 -5.30
N GLU A 98 27.75 -19.86 -6.39
CA GLU A 98 28.26 -19.51 -7.73
C GLU A 98 27.47 -18.37 -8.39
N SER A 99 26.20 -18.18 -8.00
CA SER A 99 25.29 -17.16 -8.55
C SER A 99 25.13 -15.94 -7.63
N PHE A 100 25.15 -16.18 -6.31
CA PHE A 100 25.01 -15.15 -5.28
C PHE A 100 26.23 -15.18 -4.36
N ALA A 101 26.55 -14.08 -3.66
CA ALA A 101 27.62 -14.11 -2.66
C ALA A 101 27.27 -15.09 -1.52
N PRO A 102 28.24 -15.70 -0.81
CA PRO A 102 27.95 -16.51 0.37
C PRO A 102 27.11 -15.74 1.38
N HIS A 103 25.97 -16.31 1.76
CA HIS A 103 24.94 -15.71 2.59
C HIS A 103 24.21 -16.79 3.38
N CYS A 104 23.54 -16.42 4.47
CA CYS A 104 22.55 -17.25 5.17
C CYS A 104 23.03 -18.69 5.45
N VAL A 105 24.31 -18.81 5.83
CA VAL A 105 24.93 -20.11 6.12
C VAL A 105 24.32 -20.69 7.40
N SER A 106 23.95 -21.96 7.36
CA SER A 106 23.24 -22.64 8.44
C SER A 106 23.99 -22.55 9.77
N GLY A 107 23.30 -22.08 10.81
CA GLY A 107 23.86 -21.85 12.14
C GLY A 107 24.54 -20.49 12.36
N THR A 108 24.58 -19.61 11.37
CA THR A 108 24.99 -18.20 11.55
C THR A 108 23.83 -17.33 12.07
N ALA A 109 24.09 -16.04 12.29
CA ALA A 109 23.04 -15.05 12.57
C ALA A 109 22.21 -14.72 11.33
N GLU A 110 22.84 -14.62 10.15
CA GLU A 110 22.19 -14.32 8.86
C GLU A 110 20.99 -15.24 8.57
N ALA A 111 21.12 -16.54 8.85
CA ALA A 111 20.08 -17.55 8.62
C ALA A 111 18.91 -17.52 9.64
N GLN A 112 18.89 -16.57 10.58
CA GLN A 112 17.86 -16.48 11.62
C GLN A 112 16.73 -15.53 11.22
N THR A 113 15.49 -15.88 11.56
CA THR A 113 14.33 -15.00 11.48
C THR A 113 14.62 -13.64 12.13
N VAL A 114 14.15 -12.55 11.52
CA VAL A 114 14.30 -11.21 12.11
C VAL A 114 13.76 -11.13 13.55
N PRO A 115 14.46 -10.45 14.47
CA PRO A 115 14.08 -10.39 15.89
C PRO A 115 12.68 -9.82 16.13
N GLU A 116 12.16 -8.97 15.25
CA GLU A 116 10.82 -8.38 15.32
C GLU A 116 9.71 -9.44 15.19
N LEU A 117 9.91 -10.45 14.34
CA LEU A 117 9.00 -11.60 14.25
C LEU A 117 9.18 -12.53 15.45
N LEU A 118 10.42 -12.79 15.88
CA LEU A 118 10.70 -13.63 17.06
C LEU A 118 10.22 -13.01 18.38
N ALA A 119 10.05 -11.69 18.44
CA ALA A 119 9.48 -10.97 19.57
C ALA A 119 7.95 -11.08 19.68
N LEU A 120 7.27 -11.66 18.68
CA LEU A 120 5.83 -11.85 18.72
C LEU A 120 5.45 -12.89 19.79
N PRO A 121 4.38 -12.66 20.59
CA PRO A 121 4.01 -13.51 21.73
C PRO A 121 3.40 -14.87 21.34
N PHE A 122 3.54 -15.25 20.07
CA PHE A 122 3.09 -16.49 19.44
C PHE A 122 4.13 -17.02 18.42
N ALA A 123 5.40 -16.59 18.52
CA ALA A 123 6.47 -17.04 17.63
C ALA A 123 6.77 -18.54 17.77
N ASP A 124 6.32 -19.18 18.86
CA ASP A 124 6.31 -20.63 19.05
C ASP A 124 5.29 -21.37 18.16
N GLU A 125 4.34 -20.66 17.55
CA GLU A 125 3.42 -21.21 16.54
C GLU A 125 4.04 -21.27 15.12
N PHE A 126 5.25 -20.73 14.92
CA PHE A 126 5.86 -20.63 13.59
C PHE A 126 6.44 -21.95 13.11
N THR A 127 6.00 -22.41 11.94
CA THR A 127 6.61 -23.54 11.23
C THR A 127 7.76 -23.03 10.37
N VAL A 128 8.99 -23.14 10.86
CA VAL A 128 10.19 -22.78 10.08
C VAL A 128 10.59 -23.95 9.17
N ILE A 129 10.67 -23.68 7.87
CA ILE A 129 11.08 -24.63 6.82
C ILE A 129 12.39 -24.10 6.21
N PRO A 130 13.55 -24.68 6.55
CA PRO A 130 14.80 -24.29 5.91
C PRO A 130 14.83 -24.73 4.44
N LYS A 131 15.35 -23.87 3.57
CA LYS A 131 15.61 -24.16 2.16
C LYS A 131 17.09 -23.93 1.84
N ASN A 132 17.54 -24.58 0.78
CA ASN A 132 18.92 -24.49 0.26
C ASN A 132 18.91 -24.07 -1.22
N SER A 133 17.96 -23.21 -1.57
CA SER A 133 17.79 -22.58 -2.88
C SER A 133 16.78 -21.45 -2.77
N ILE A 134 16.75 -20.55 -3.74
CA ILE A 134 15.64 -19.57 -3.91
C ILE A 134 14.23 -20.21 -4.02
N ASN A 135 14.10 -21.53 -4.23
CA ASN A 135 12.80 -22.20 -4.27
C ASN A 135 12.39 -22.77 -2.90
N SER A 136 11.19 -22.40 -2.45
CA SER A 136 10.64 -22.77 -1.13
C SER A 136 10.07 -24.19 -1.02
N ALA A 137 10.02 -24.96 -2.12
CA ALA A 137 9.47 -26.32 -2.14
C ALA A 137 10.52 -27.40 -2.43
N ILE A 138 11.39 -27.18 -3.42
CA ILE A 138 12.35 -28.17 -3.90
C ILE A 138 13.33 -28.58 -2.78
N GLY A 139 13.28 -29.84 -2.38
CA GLY A 139 14.15 -30.38 -1.33
C GLY A 139 13.79 -29.93 0.09
N THR A 140 12.55 -29.47 0.31
CA THR A 140 12.03 -29.00 1.60
C THR A 140 10.82 -29.81 2.05
N GLU A 141 10.36 -29.58 3.28
CA GLU A 141 9.12 -30.17 3.83
C GLU A 141 7.83 -29.40 3.44
N LEU A 142 7.90 -28.36 2.59
CA LEU A 142 6.72 -27.53 2.28
C LEU A 142 5.59 -28.33 1.61
N ASP A 143 5.89 -29.16 0.61
CA ASP A 143 4.84 -29.96 -0.06
C ASP A 143 4.25 -31.01 0.90
N ALA A 144 5.05 -31.59 1.81
CA ALA A 144 4.56 -32.49 2.86
C ALA A 144 3.65 -31.76 3.85
N TRP A 145 3.98 -30.51 4.22
CA TRP A 145 3.12 -29.66 5.04
C TRP A 145 1.79 -29.34 4.32
N LEU A 146 1.83 -29.01 3.03
CA LEU A 146 0.64 -28.74 2.21
C LEU A 146 -0.25 -29.97 2.02
N GLU A 147 0.31 -31.17 1.99
CA GLU A 147 -0.45 -32.43 1.97
C GLU A 147 -1.04 -32.80 3.34
N ALA A 148 -0.39 -32.41 4.43
CA ALA A 148 -0.88 -32.61 5.79
C ALA A 148 -2.01 -31.65 6.20
N HIS A 149 -2.15 -30.50 5.53
CA HIS A 149 -3.16 -29.47 5.81
C HIS A 149 -4.08 -29.19 4.60
N PRO A 150 -4.83 -30.19 4.11
CA PRO A 150 -5.69 -30.05 2.92
C PRO A 150 -6.86 -29.06 3.11
N GLU A 151 -7.17 -28.67 4.34
CA GLU A 151 -8.11 -27.59 4.65
C GLU A 151 -7.59 -26.20 4.26
N VAL A 152 -6.26 -26.01 4.23
CA VAL A 152 -5.64 -24.73 3.92
C VAL A 152 -5.69 -24.48 2.42
N ASN A 153 -6.53 -23.51 2.04
CA ASN A 153 -6.76 -23.17 0.64
C ASN A 153 -6.57 -21.68 0.33
N THR A 154 -6.16 -20.87 1.30
CA THR A 154 -5.81 -19.46 1.06
C THR A 154 -4.46 -19.14 1.67
N PHE A 155 -3.52 -18.66 0.86
CA PHE A 155 -2.16 -18.33 1.26
C PHE A 155 -1.92 -16.83 1.12
N LEU A 156 -1.56 -16.15 2.21
CA LEU A 156 -0.95 -14.82 2.14
C LEU A 156 0.55 -14.98 2.01
N VAL A 157 1.12 -14.56 0.89
CA VAL A 157 2.56 -14.61 0.63
C VAL A 157 3.17 -13.24 0.88
N VAL A 158 4.21 -13.21 1.71
CA VAL A 158 4.97 -12.01 2.10
C VAL A 158 6.47 -12.32 2.18
N GLY A 159 7.32 -11.29 2.22
CA GLY A 159 8.76 -11.42 2.45
C GLY A 159 9.63 -11.08 1.24
N ASP A 160 10.77 -11.74 1.13
CA ASP A 160 11.88 -11.43 0.21
C ASP A 160 12.20 -12.62 -0.72
N CYS A 161 12.71 -12.46 -1.94
CA CYS A 161 12.60 -11.29 -2.82
C CYS A 161 11.38 -11.43 -3.76
N THR A 162 10.67 -10.33 -4.06
CA THR A 162 9.48 -10.28 -4.94
C THR A 162 9.68 -10.98 -6.28
N ASP A 163 10.87 -10.88 -6.87
CA ASP A 163 11.24 -11.47 -8.16
C ASP A 163 11.98 -12.81 -8.06
N LEU A 164 12.43 -13.18 -6.87
CA LEU A 164 13.12 -14.43 -6.57
C LEU A 164 12.26 -15.33 -5.67
N CYS A 165 12.55 -15.43 -4.39
CA CYS A 165 11.99 -16.46 -3.52
C CYS A 165 10.47 -16.34 -3.30
N VAL A 166 9.95 -15.11 -3.18
CA VAL A 166 8.49 -14.85 -3.15
C VAL A 166 7.83 -15.30 -4.44
N TYR A 167 8.41 -14.94 -5.60
CA TYR A 167 7.90 -15.38 -6.90
C TYR A 167 7.86 -16.91 -7.00
N GLN A 168 8.96 -17.59 -6.61
CA GLN A 168 9.04 -19.04 -6.63
C GLN A 168 7.97 -19.69 -5.74
N LEU A 169 7.75 -19.18 -4.52
CA LEU A 169 6.71 -19.71 -3.62
C LEU A 169 5.30 -19.46 -4.17
N ALA A 170 4.97 -18.21 -4.52
CA ALA A 170 3.64 -17.84 -4.98
C ALA A 170 3.26 -18.58 -6.28
N MET A 171 4.22 -18.71 -7.20
CA MET A 171 4.05 -19.50 -8.42
C MET A 171 3.98 -21.00 -8.14
N HIS A 172 4.77 -21.56 -7.22
CA HIS A 172 4.64 -22.98 -6.83
C HIS A 172 3.24 -23.28 -6.31
N LEU A 173 2.74 -22.50 -5.35
CA LEU A 173 1.39 -22.65 -4.79
C LEU A 173 0.32 -22.58 -5.88
N ARG A 174 0.40 -21.56 -6.77
CA ARG A 174 -0.56 -21.36 -7.87
C ARG A 174 -0.50 -22.47 -8.93
N LEU A 175 0.69 -22.89 -9.35
CA LEU A 175 0.88 -23.93 -10.38
C LEU A 175 0.54 -25.33 -9.84
N ARG A 176 0.88 -25.62 -8.57
CA ARG A 176 0.47 -26.84 -7.86
C ARG A 176 -1.05 -26.94 -7.77
N ALA A 177 -1.73 -25.85 -7.38
CA ALA A 177 -3.19 -25.79 -7.36
C ALA A 177 -3.80 -26.10 -8.74
N ASN A 178 -3.26 -25.49 -9.81
CA ASN A 178 -3.70 -25.75 -11.18
C ASN A 178 -3.47 -27.21 -11.62
N ALA A 179 -2.31 -27.79 -11.29
CA ALA A 179 -1.94 -29.16 -11.67
C ALA A 179 -2.76 -30.23 -10.93
N LEU A 180 -3.14 -29.97 -9.68
CA LEU A 180 -3.92 -30.87 -8.83
C LEU A 180 -5.44 -30.59 -8.85
N GLY A 181 -5.88 -29.53 -9.53
CA GLY A 181 -7.29 -29.15 -9.62
C GLY A 181 -7.87 -28.61 -8.30
N LEU A 182 -7.07 -27.91 -7.50
CA LEU A 182 -7.44 -27.43 -6.17
C LEU A 182 -7.97 -25.99 -6.23
N GLU A 183 -9.08 -25.72 -5.52
CA GLU A 183 -9.62 -24.37 -5.32
C GLU A 183 -8.79 -23.61 -4.27
N GLN A 184 -7.58 -23.20 -4.65
CA GLN A 184 -6.66 -22.44 -3.79
C GLN A 184 -6.48 -20.99 -4.26
N ARG A 185 -6.42 -20.06 -3.31
CA ARG A 185 -6.11 -18.64 -3.50
C ARG A 185 -4.70 -18.36 -3.02
N VAL A 186 -3.95 -17.60 -3.80
CA VAL A 186 -2.65 -17.06 -3.43
C VAL A 186 -2.77 -15.54 -3.51
N VAL A 187 -2.52 -14.87 -2.40
CA VAL A 187 -2.75 -13.45 -2.20
C VAL A 187 -1.45 -12.81 -1.71
N LEU A 188 -1.09 -11.66 -2.25
CA LEU A 188 0.19 -11.01 -2.06
C LEU A 188 -0.05 -9.51 -1.81
N PRO A 189 0.11 -9.00 -0.58
CA PRO A 189 0.09 -7.57 -0.31
C PRO A 189 1.38 -6.96 -0.87
N ALA A 190 1.30 -6.03 -1.82
CA ALA A 190 2.48 -5.46 -2.46
C ALA A 190 3.41 -4.79 -1.42
N ASN A 191 2.80 -4.13 -0.43
CA ASN A 191 3.45 -3.51 0.72
C ASN A 191 4.11 -4.46 1.75
N CYS A 192 4.04 -5.77 1.52
CA CYS A 192 4.63 -6.80 2.37
C CYS A 192 5.63 -7.68 1.59
N VAL A 193 5.96 -7.30 0.36
CA VAL A 193 7.03 -7.94 -0.41
C VAL A 193 7.96 -6.86 -0.97
N ALA A 194 9.24 -7.14 -0.98
CA ALA A 194 10.24 -6.27 -1.56
C ALA A 194 11.26 -7.11 -2.32
N THR A 195 12.04 -6.44 -3.14
CA THR A 195 13.29 -6.98 -3.66
C THR A 195 14.41 -5.96 -3.43
N TYR A 196 15.64 -6.43 -3.49
CA TYR A 196 16.81 -5.59 -3.35
C TYR A 196 16.96 -4.63 -4.55
N ASP A 197 17.99 -3.80 -4.52
CA ASP A 197 18.39 -2.96 -5.64
C ASP A 197 19.92 -2.98 -5.73
N LEU A 198 20.44 -3.09 -6.94
CA LEU A 198 21.87 -3.04 -7.23
C LEU A 198 22.08 -2.16 -8.47
N PRO A 199 22.30 -0.84 -8.27
CA PRO A 199 22.40 0.13 -9.34
C PRO A 199 23.43 -0.24 -10.40
N LEU A 200 23.12 0.11 -11.65
CA LEU A 200 23.95 -0.23 -12.82
C LEU A 200 25.42 0.19 -12.68
N GLU A 201 25.69 1.35 -12.09
CA GLU A 201 27.04 1.87 -11.86
C GLU A 201 27.80 0.99 -10.86
N THR A 202 27.21 0.69 -9.70
CA THR A 202 27.76 -0.20 -8.67
C THR A 202 27.98 -1.62 -9.19
N ALA A 203 27.04 -2.17 -9.97
CA ALA A 203 27.19 -3.48 -10.58
C ALA A 203 28.36 -3.55 -11.57
N GLN A 204 28.56 -2.48 -12.37
CA GLN A 204 29.68 -2.36 -13.29
C GLN A 204 31.04 -2.24 -12.58
N GLU A 205 31.10 -1.49 -11.48
CA GLU A 205 32.31 -1.37 -10.65
C GLU A 205 32.71 -2.71 -10.01
N LEU A 206 31.73 -3.49 -9.55
CA LEU A 206 31.94 -4.80 -8.93
C LEU A 206 32.09 -5.95 -9.94
N GLY A 207 31.79 -5.72 -11.23
CA GLY A 207 31.86 -6.73 -12.28
C GLY A 207 30.76 -7.79 -12.24
N ILE A 208 29.60 -7.46 -11.66
CA ILE A 208 28.46 -8.35 -11.45
C ILE A 208 27.22 -7.86 -12.23
N MET A 209 26.14 -8.66 -12.22
CA MET A 209 24.90 -8.30 -12.92
C MET A 209 24.12 -7.23 -12.15
N PRO A 210 23.60 -6.17 -12.81
CA PRO A 210 22.75 -5.18 -12.17
C PRO A 210 21.37 -5.74 -11.86
N HIS A 211 20.71 -5.15 -10.87
CA HIS A 211 19.35 -5.47 -10.45
C HIS A 211 18.62 -4.14 -10.20
N ASP A 212 17.56 -3.89 -10.97
CA ASP A 212 16.77 -2.64 -10.89
C ASP A 212 15.55 -2.94 -10.02
N GLY A 213 15.63 -2.54 -8.75
CA GLY A 213 14.69 -2.98 -7.72
C GLY A 213 13.27 -2.47 -7.94
N ASP A 214 13.11 -1.30 -8.55
CA ASP A 214 11.79 -0.73 -8.86
C ASP A 214 11.17 -1.40 -10.10
N LEU A 215 11.95 -1.58 -11.17
CA LEU A 215 11.47 -2.27 -12.37
C LEU A 215 11.13 -3.74 -12.08
N LEU A 216 11.97 -4.44 -11.32
CA LEU A 216 11.79 -5.87 -11.03
C LEU A 216 10.64 -6.12 -10.04
N GLN A 217 10.45 -5.25 -9.04
CA GLN A 217 9.23 -5.26 -8.20
C GLN A 217 7.99 -5.20 -9.09
N ALA A 218 7.85 -4.15 -9.91
CA ALA A 218 6.67 -3.94 -10.77
C ALA A 218 6.43 -5.12 -11.72
N VAL A 219 7.48 -5.56 -12.43
CA VAL A 219 7.39 -6.64 -13.42
C VAL A 219 6.97 -7.97 -12.79
N PHE A 220 7.46 -8.29 -11.59
CA PHE A 220 7.15 -9.57 -10.95
C PHE A 220 5.82 -9.57 -10.19
N LEU A 221 5.40 -8.44 -9.61
CA LEU A 221 4.01 -8.25 -9.16
C LEU A 221 3.03 -8.50 -10.33
N TYR A 222 3.30 -7.91 -11.50
CA TYR A 222 2.50 -8.14 -12.71
C TYR A 222 2.58 -9.59 -13.20
N SER A 223 3.76 -10.21 -13.21
CA SER A 223 3.94 -11.61 -13.61
C SER A 223 3.11 -12.56 -12.74
N MET A 224 3.08 -12.32 -11.43
CA MET A 224 2.26 -13.08 -10.48
C MET A 224 0.77 -12.85 -10.74
N ALA A 225 0.34 -11.60 -10.91
CA ALA A 225 -1.05 -11.27 -11.23
C ALA A 225 -1.54 -11.88 -12.55
N LEU A 226 -0.69 -11.88 -13.58
CA LEU A 226 -0.95 -12.51 -14.88
C LEU A 226 -1.19 -14.03 -14.77
N ASN A 227 -0.62 -14.68 -13.75
CA ASN A 227 -0.81 -16.09 -13.43
C ASN A 227 -1.93 -16.36 -12.39
N GLY A 228 -2.71 -15.33 -12.03
CA GLY A 228 -3.87 -15.44 -11.13
C GLY A 228 -3.55 -15.38 -9.64
N ILE A 229 -2.40 -14.82 -9.24
CA ILE A 229 -2.15 -14.41 -7.85
C ILE A 229 -2.81 -13.04 -7.61
N GLU A 230 -3.40 -12.82 -6.45
CA GLU A 230 -4.14 -11.58 -6.14
C GLU A 230 -3.21 -10.56 -5.47
N VAL A 231 -3.05 -9.35 -6.02
CA VAL A 231 -2.05 -8.33 -5.57
C VAL A 231 -2.72 -7.03 -5.11
N MET A 232 -2.32 -6.42 -3.97
CA MET A 232 -3.13 -5.42 -3.23
C MET A 232 -2.39 -4.20 -2.56
N SER A 233 -3.07 -3.07 -2.21
CA SER A 233 -2.52 -1.75 -1.72
C SER A 233 -3.38 -0.89 -0.69
N GLY A 234 -2.87 0.17 0.01
CA GLY A 234 -3.72 1.14 0.80
C GLY A 234 -3.15 2.11 1.90
N GLY A 235 -3.47 3.44 2.09
CA GLY A 235 -3.26 4.72 1.27
C GLY A 235 -3.23 6.11 2.00
N VAL A 236 -2.74 7.20 1.34
CA VAL A 236 -1.75 8.18 1.90
C VAL A 236 -2.15 9.49 2.65
N ASP A 237 -3.02 10.38 2.13
CA ASP A 237 -3.01 11.80 2.55
C ASP A 237 -3.42 12.04 4.00
N SER A 238 -4.42 11.30 4.47
CA SER A 238 -4.90 11.37 5.86
C SER A 238 -3.85 10.92 6.86
N ALA A 239 -2.97 10.01 6.47
CA ALA A 239 -1.91 9.50 7.32
C ALA A 239 -0.75 10.47 7.47
N LEU A 240 -0.36 11.14 6.39
CA LEU A 240 0.62 12.22 6.46
C LEU A 240 0.08 13.36 7.34
N ALA A 241 -1.17 13.76 7.17
CA ALA A 241 -1.79 14.80 7.99
C ALA A 241 -1.83 14.41 9.48
N ALA A 242 -2.17 13.15 9.81
CA ALA A 242 -2.18 12.63 11.17
C ALA A 242 -0.77 12.60 11.81
N GLY A 243 0.24 12.10 11.09
CA GLY A 243 1.62 12.07 11.56
C GLY A 243 2.24 13.46 11.75
N LEU A 244 1.93 14.41 10.86
CA LEU A 244 2.33 15.82 11.04
C LEU A 244 1.64 16.47 12.24
N ALA A 245 0.34 16.21 12.44
CA ALA A 245 -0.38 16.70 13.62
C ALA A 245 0.25 16.16 14.92
N ARG A 246 0.53 14.84 14.98
CA ARG A 246 1.20 14.21 16.13
C ARG A 246 2.55 14.85 16.42
N ARG A 247 3.38 15.07 15.41
CA ARG A 247 4.69 15.73 15.57
C ARG A 247 4.56 17.20 16.00
N ALA A 248 3.47 17.88 15.66
CA ALA A 248 3.25 19.30 15.97
C ALA A 248 2.63 19.56 17.36
N VAL A 249 1.68 18.72 17.81
CA VAL A 249 0.91 18.96 19.06
C VAL A 249 0.96 17.79 20.06
N GLY A 250 1.75 16.76 19.79
CA GLY A 250 1.92 15.61 20.68
C GLY A 250 0.63 14.79 20.84
N GLU A 251 0.32 14.39 22.08
CA GLU A 251 -0.84 13.55 22.42
C GLU A 251 -2.20 14.23 22.18
N SER A 252 -2.25 15.53 21.89
CA SER A 252 -3.50 16.26 21.61
C SER A 252 -4.01 16.05 20.17
N VAL A 253 -4.02 14.79 19.70
CA VAL A 253 -4.47 14.38 18.37
C VAL A 253 -5.44 13.21 18.49
N LEU A 254 -6.59 13.33 17.82
CA LEU A 254 -7.64 12.32 17.76
C LEU A 254 -7.88 11.91 16.31
N GLY A 255 -7.62 10.65 15.98
CA GLY A 255 -8.08 10.01 14.75
C GLY A 255 -9.58 9.70 14.82
N VAL A 256 -10.35 10.02 13.78
CA VAL A 256 -11.79 9.77 13.75
C VAL A 256 -12.14 8.88 12.56
N LEU A 257 -12.43 7.61 12.83
CA LEU A 257 -12.85 6.63 11.83
C LEU A 257 -14.34 6.83 11.55
N MET A 258 -14.69 7.11 10.30
CA MET A 258 -16.06 7.47 9.90
C MET A 258 -16.55 6.62 8.71
N PRO A 259 -16.77 5.30 8.93
CA PRO A 259 -17.32 4.44 7.89
C PRO A 259 -18.71 4.94 7.47
N CYS A 260 -18.96 4.92 6.16
CA CYS A 260 -20.22 5.40 5.58
C CYS A 260 -20.50 4.60 4.30
N HIS A 261 -20.85 3.32 4.49
CA HIS A 261 -20.70 2.27 3.46
C HIS A 261 -19.27 2.29 2.88
N SER A 262 -18.29 2.44 3.77
CA SER A 262 -16.85 2.36 3.45
C SER A 262 -16.40 0.90 3.41
N GLN A 263 -15.24 0.62 2.82
CA GLN A 263 -14.66 -0.71 2.91
C GLN A 263 -14.03 -0.89 4.30
N PRO A 264 -14.30 -1.99 5.03
CA PRO A 264 -13.60 -2.29 6.30
C PRO A 264 -12.07 -2.11 6.28
N VAL A 265 -11.41 -2.27 5.13
CA VAL A 265 -9.96 -2.06 4.98
C VAL A 265 -9.53 -0.62 5.29
N ASP A 266 -10.40 0.36 5.04
CA ASP A 266 -10.15 1.76 5.36
C ASP A 266 -10.01 1.96 6.88
N ALA A 267 -10.71 1.16 7.68
CA ALA A 267 -10.58 1.15 9.14
C ALA A 267 -9.29 0.43 9.57
N GLU A 268 -8.90 -0.66 8.90
CA GLU A 268 -7.63 -1.35 9.17
C GLU A 268 -6.41 -0.46 8.90
N TYR A 269 -6.44 0.31 7.80
CA TYR A 269 -5.40 1.31 7.48
C TYR A 269 -5.42 2.50 8.44
N ALA A 270 -6.60 2.98 8.85
CA ALA A 270 -6.69 4.02 9.87
C ALA A 270 -6.10 3.57 11.22
N SER A 271 -6.29 2.30 11.62
CA SER A 271 -5.63 1.73 12.80
C SER A 271 -4.12 1.66 12.62
N LEU A 272 -3.62 1.16 11.48
CA LEU A 272 -2.19 1.07 11.18
C LEU A 272 -1.47 2.43 11.30
N VAL A 273 -2.12 3.49 10.83
CA VAL A 273 -1.65 4.88 10.96
C VAL A 273 -1.70 5.37 12.40
N ALA A 274 -2.76 5.03 13.13
CA ALA A 274 -2.89 5.40 14.52
C ALA A 274 -1.82 4.74 15.40
N ASP A 275 -1.56 3.45 15.20
CA ASP A 275 -0.53 2.70 15.92
C ASP A 275 0.87 3.25 15.59
N ALA A 276 1.18 3.52 14.31
CA ALA A 276 2.47 4.05 13.88
C ALA A 276 2.80 5.45 14.44
N PHE A 277 1.79 6.24 14.80
CA PHE A 277 1.95 7.58 15.37
C PHE A 277 1.46 7.70 16.82
N ASP A 278 1.05 6.60 17.47
CA ASP A 278 0.48 6.57 18.83
C ASP A 278 -0.71 7.54 19.01
N ILE A 279 -1.67 7.55 18.07
CA ILE A 279 -2.80 8.49 18.05
C ILE A 279 -4.06 7.85 18.68
N GLU A 280 -4.72 8.55 19.61
CA GLU A 280 -6.03 8.14 20.13
C GLU A 280 -7.03 8.06 18.98
N THR A 281 -7.85 7.00 18.91
CA THR A 281 -8.88 6.87 17.88
C THR A 281 -10.30 6.74 18.45
N THR A 282 -11.27 7.21 17.67
CA THR A 282 -12.70 6.99 17.94
C THR A 282 -13.43 6.68 16.63
N THR A 283 -14.44 5.81 16.69
CA THR A 283 -15.22 5.41 15.52
C THR A 283 -16.65 5.94 15.61
N VAL A 284 -17.15 6.51 14.52
CA VAL A 284 -18.54 6.96 14.36
C VAL A 284 -19.08 6.40 13.05
N ASP A 285 -19.94 5.38 13.12
CA ASP A 285 -20.61 4.85 11.92
C ASP A 285 -21.69 5.81 11.42
N LEU A 286 -21.54 6.22 10.16
CA LEU A 286 -22.42 7.16 9.47
C LEU A 286 -23.36 6.47 8.47
N GLY A 287 -23.22 5.16 8.24
CA GLY A 287 -24.06 4.39 7.31
C GLY A 287 -25.57 4.59 7.57
N PRO A 288 -26.09 4.35 8.78
CA PRO A 288 -27.51 4.53 9.09
C PRO A 288 -28.02 5.97 8.91
N VAL A 289 -27.18 6.97 9.19
CA VAL A 289 -27.51 8.40 9.04
C VAL A 289 -27.55 8.78 7.55
N PHE A 290 -26.61 8.26 6.76
CA PHE A 290 -26.58 8.40 5.32
C PHE A 290 -27.83 7.80 4.69
N ASP A 291 -28.18 6.56 5.02
CA ASP A 291 -29.36 5.87 4.46
C ASP A 291 -30.66 6.62 4.78
N THR A 292 -30.80 7.09 6.02
CA THR A 292 -31.97 7.88 6.45
C THR A 292 -32.08 9.20 5.69
N LEU A 293 -30.96 9.88 5.44
CA LEU A 293 -30.93 11.13 4.69
C LEU A 293 -31.19 10.92 3.20
N ILE A 294 -30.59 9.91 2.58
CA ILE A 294 -30.82 9.56 1.16
C ILE A 294 -32.29 9.19 0.93
N ALA A 295 -32.91 8.41 1.83
CA ALA A 295 -34.33 8.06 1.74
C ALA A 295 -35.30 9.25 1.89
N ALA A 296 -34.86 10.35 2.53
CA ALA A 296 -35.63 11.57 2.70
C ALA A 296 -35.46 12.59 1.56
N LEU A 297 -34.44 12.41 0.70
CA LEU A 297 -34.14 13.29 -0.41
C LEU A 297 -34.90 12.88 -1.69
N PRO A 298 -35.22 13.83 -2.59
CA PRO A 298 -35.68 13.48 -3.93
C PRO A 298 -34.58 12.77 -4.72
N ALA A 299 -34.95 11.98 -5.71
CA ALA A 299 -34.00 11.30 -6.59
C ALA A 299 -33.00 12.28 -7.21
N GLY A 300 -31.71 11.97 -7.11
CA GLY A 300 -30.60 12.77 -7.60
C GLY A 300 -29.47 11.89 -8.14
N SER A 301 -28.49 12.50 -8.80
CA SER A 301 -27.36 11.76 -9.40
C SER A 301 -26.50 11.07 -8.34
N ASP A 302 -25.82 9.99 -8.74
CA ASP A 302 -24.93 9.21 -7.87
C ASP A 302 -23.86 10.09 -7.24
N MET A 303 -23.30 11.04 -8.00
CA MET A 303 -22.37 12.05 -7.51
C MET A 303 -23.01 12.96 -6.44
N ALA A 304 -24.27 13.39 -6.59
CA ALA A 304 -24.93 14.19 -5.57
C ALA A 304 -25.12 13.42 -4.25
N GLN A 305 -25.44 12.13 -4.34
CA GLN A 305 -25.54 11.21 -3.20
C GLN A 305 -24.16 10.96 -2.57
N ALA A 306 -23.14 10.66 -3.37
CA ALA A 306 -21.76 10.44 -2.92
C ALA A 306 -21.20 11.62 -2.12
N ASN A 307 -21.45 12.85 -2.58
CA ASN A 307 -21.07 14.09 -1.88
C ASN A 307 -21.77 14.28 -0.51
N ILE A 308 -22.76 13.46 -0.12
CA ILE A 308 -23.32 13.47 1.24
C ILE A 308 -22.35 12.85 2.24
N LYS A 309 -21.64 11.76 1.86
CA LYS A 309 -20.70 11.05 2.74
C LYS A 309 -19.65 11.99 3.38
N PRO A 310 -18.85 12.78 2.63
CA PRO A 310 -17.88 13.69 3.21
C PRO A 310 -18.51 14.87 3.99
N ARG A 311 -19.75 15.26 3.70
CA ARG A 311 -20.46 16.29 4.49
C ARG A 311 -20.88 15.76 5.86
N LEU A 312 -21.32 14.51 5.95
CA LEU A 312 -21.59 13.84 7.23
C LEU A 312 -20.28 13.66 8.02
N ARG A 313 -19.18 13.28 7.36
CA ARG A 313 -17.83 13.22 7.97
C ARG A 313 -17.41 14.58 8.55
N MET A 314 -17.47 15.65 7.75
CA MET A 314 -17.18 17.03 8.20
C MET A 314 -18.02 17.45 9.40
N SER A 315 -19.33 17.21 9.35
CA SER A 315 -20.25 17.55 10.44
C SER A 315 -19.92 16.81 11.74
N THR A 316 -19.48 15.56 11.61
CA THR A 316 -19.02 14.70 12.72
C THR A 316 -17.71 15.20 13.33
N LEU A 317 -16.73 15.55 12.48
CA LEU A 317 -15.46 16.14 12.92
C LEU A 317 -15.69 17.43 13.71
N TYR A 318 -16.51 18.36 13.20
CA TYR A 318 -16.82 19.60 13.92
C TYR A 318 -17.64 19.40 15.20
N TYR A 319 -18.52 18.40 15.26
CA TYR A 319 -19.19 18.02 16.52
C TYR A 319 -18.18 17.58 17.58
N LEU A 320 -17.26 16.68 17.24
CA LEU A 320 -16.22 16.20 18.14
C LEU A 320 -15.25 17.33 18.53
N ALA A 321 -14.86 18.17 17.56
CA ALA A 321 -13.98 19.32 17.78
C ALA A 321 -14.57 20.32 18.78
N ASN A 322 -15.83 20.73 18.58
CA ASN A 322 -16.54 21.62 19.51
C ASN A 322 -16.74 20.98 20.89
N THR A 323 -16.96 19.66 20.96
CA THR A 323 -17.16 18.94 22.23
C THR A 323 -15.86 18.81 23.03
N ARG A 324 -14.70 18.69 22.36
CA ARG A 324 -13.38 18.50 22.99
C ARG A 324 -12.49 19.75 23.01
N ASN A 325 -12.96 20.87 22.43
CA ASN A 325 -12.18 22.09 22.20
C ASN A 325 -10.92 21.84 21.32
N TYR A 326 -11.10 21.08 20.23
CA TYR A 326 -10.08 20.78 19.22
C TYR A 326 -10.33 21.60 17.94
N LEU A 327 -9.40 21.54 16.99
CA LEU A 327 -9.55 22.07 15.63
C LEU A 327 -9.59 20.92 14.61
N VAL A 328 -10.27 21.13 13.49
CA VAL A 328 -10.33 20.16 12.39
C VAL A 328 -9.17 20.36 11.42
N ALA A 329 -8.27 19.39 11.33
CA ALA A 329 -7.25 19.32 10.29
C ALA A 329 -7.78 18.58 9.06
N GLY A 330 -7.81 19.26 7.91
CA GLY A 330 -8.19 18.69 6.62
C GLY A 330 -6.98 18.13 5.86
N THR A 331 -7.24 17.19 4.96
CA THR A 331 -6.20 16.41 4.26
C THR A 331 -5.93 16.88 2.83
N GLY A 332 -6.72 17.83 2.32
CA GLY A 332 -6.61 18.27 0.92
C GLY A 332 -5.24 18.88 0.62
N ASN A 333 -4.55 18.31 -0.37
CA ASN A 333 -3.25 18.78 -0.83
C ASN A 333 -3.38 19.85 -1.95
N LYS A 334 -2.27 20.47 -2.33
CA LYS A 334 -2.25 21.58 -3.31
C LYS A 334 -2.82 21.18 -4.67
N ALA A 335 -2.54 19.97 -5.13
CA ALA A 335 -3.06 19.45 -6.39
C ALA A 335 -4.59 19.42 -6.36
N GLU A 336 -5.15 18.67 -5.42
CA GLU A 336 -6.60 18.54 -5.20
C GLU A 336 -7.30 19.89 -5.03
N LEU A 337 -6.72 20.78 -4.23
CA LEU A 337 -7.27 22.11 -3.99
C LEU A 337 -7.33 22.94 -5.28
N LEU A 338 -6.26 22.98 -6.08
CA LEU A 338 -6.17 23.81 -7.28
C LEU A 338 -7.15 23.40 -8.38
N ILE A 339 -7.37 22.10 -8.61
CA ILE A 339 -8.41 21.62 -9.53
C ILE A 339 -9.81 21.49 -8.89
N GLY A 340 -9.88 21.61 -7.56
CA GLY A 340 -11.10 21.50 -6.78
C GLY A 340 -11.63 20.07 -6.68
N TYR A 341 -10.75 19.08 -6.66
CA TYR A 341 -11.07 17.66 -6.45
C TYR A 341 -11.27 17.39 -4.95
N PHE A 342 -12.36 17.96 -4.41
CA PHE A 342 -12.80 17.83 -3.03
C PHE A 342 -14.28 18.23 -2.90
N THR A 343 -14.98 17.77 -1.86
CA THR A 343 -16.37 18.21 -1.63
C THR A 343 -16.41 19.57 -0.95
N LYS A 344 -17.04 20.56 -1.59
CA LYS A 344 -17.25 21.87 -0.94
C LYS A 344 -18.16 21.67 0.29
N HIS A 345 -17.66 22.13 1.44
CA HIS A 345 -18.25 21.90 2.78
C HIS A 345 -18.38 20.40 3.16
N GLY A 346 -17.55 19.53 2.59
CA GLY A 346 -17.29 18.17 3.06
C GLY A 346 -15.85 18.06 3.54
N ASP A 347 -15.06 17.20 2.89
CA ASP A 347 -13.62 17.01 3.11
C ASP A 347 -12.77 18.30 2.97
N GLY A 348 -13.20 19.26 2.15
CA GLY A 348 -12.61 20.61 2.11
C GLY A 348 -13.10 21.59 3.18
N GLY A 349 -13.88 21.13 4.16
CA GLY A 349 -14.34 21.92 5.31
C GLY A 349 -13.50 21.61 6.55
N ALA A 350 -12.50 22.44 6.82
CA ALA A 350 -11.57 22.28 7.93
C ALA A 350 -11.07 23.64 8.44
N ASP A 351 -10.50 23.67 9.65
CA ASP A 351 -9.92 24.87 10.25
C ASP A 351 -8.48 25.12 9.75
N MET A 352 -7.78 24.04 9.38
CA MET A 352 -6.44 24.10 8.79
C MET A 352 -6.22 23.00 7.75
N LEU A 353 -5.37 23.27 6.76
CA LEU A 353 -4.97 22.34 5.70
C LEU A 353 -3.43 22.19 5.70
N PRO A 354 -2.84 21.35 6.58
CA PRO A 354 -1.38 21.20 6.68
C PRO A 354 -0.71 20.75 5.38
N LEU A 355 -1.44 20.10 4.47
CA LEU A 355 -0.93 19.65 3.17
C LEU A 355 -1.24 20.62 2.02
N GLY A 356 -1.96 21.71 2.29
CA GLY A 356 -2.60 22.54 1.25
C GLY A 356 -1.66 23.30 0.30
N ASP A 357 -0.36 23.35 0.62
CA ASP A 357 0.69 23.92 -0.25
C ASP A 357 1.70 22.86 -0.77
N LEU A 358 1.41 21.58 -0.58
CA LEU A 358 2.20 20.44 -1.09
C LEU A 358 1.55 19.82 -2.33
N TYR A 359 2.32 19.67 -3.41
CA TYR A 359 1.97 18.82 -4.55
C TYR A 359 1.92 17.34 -4.14
N LYS A 360 1.27 16.46 -4.92
CA LYS A 360 1.10 15.04 -4.55
C LYS A 360 2.45 14.32 -4.41
N TRP A 361 3.41 14.62 -5.28
CA TRP A 361 4.78 14.11 -5.14
C TRP A 361 5.48 14.56 -3.84
N GLN A 362 5.14 15.74 -3.31
CA GLN A 362 5.65 16.23 -2.03
C GLN A 362 4.96 15.55 -0.85
N VAL A 363 3.67 15.21 -0.98
CA VAL A 363 2.94 14.39 -0.02
C VAL A 363 3.59 13.01 0.10
N TRP A 364 3.80 12.27 -1.00
CA TRP A 364 4.48 10.97 -0.96
C TRP A 364 5.90 11.06 -0.39
N LYS A 365 6.68 12.08 -0.80
CA LYS A 365 8.04 12.28 -0.27
C LYS A 365 8.05 12.53 1.24
N LEU A 366 7.16 13.40 1.74
CA LEU A 366 7.09 13.73 3.16
C LEU A 366 6.50 12.58 3.98
N ALA A 367 5.59 11.78 3.41
CA ALA A 367 5.05 10.60 4.06
C ALA A 367 6.15 9.59 4.41
N ARG A 368 7.06 9.31 3.47
CA ARG A 368 8.25 8.46 3.69
C ARG A 368 9.14 9.05 4.81
N GLU A 369 9.50 10.32 4.69
CA GLU A 369 10.36 11.04 5.66
C GLU A 369 9.82 11.03 7.10
N ILE A 370 8.49 11.09 7.28
CA ILE A 370 7.92 11.11 8.64
C ILE A 370 7.59 9.73 9.21
N GLY A 371 7.80 8.64 8.46
CA GLY A 371 7.47 7.28 8.88
C GLY A 371 5.97 6.96 8.78
N VAL A 372 5.26 7.51 7.79
CA VAL A 372 3.95 6.96 7.41
C VAL A 372 4.19 5.51 6.95
N PRO A 373 3.41 4.51 7.42
CA PRO A 373 3.68 3.12 7.06
C PRO A 373 3.67 2.90 5.55
N GLN A 374 4.62 2.15 5.00
CA GLN A 374 4.74 1.94 3.55
C GLN A 374 3.44 1.53 2.81
N PRO A 375 2.55 0.65 3.34
CA PRO A 375 1.28 0.32 2.67
C PRO A 375 0.44 1.55 2.35
N ILE A 376 0.49 2.50 3.28
CA ILE A 376 -0.23 3.75 3.28
C ILE A 376 0.35 4.71 2.23
N ILE A 377 1.62 4.61 1.88
CA ILE A 377 2.25 5.46 0.87
C ILE A 377 1.91 4.98 -0.56
N GLU A 378 1.75 3.68 -0.74
CA GLU A 378 1.69 3.00 -2.05
C GLU A 378 0.29 2.85 -2.66
N ARG A 379 -0.80 3.30 -2.00
CA ARG A 379 -2.16 3.18 -2.60
C ARG A 379 -2.36 4.12 -3.79
N PRO A 380 -3.14 3.70 -4.80
CA PRO A 380 -3.86 4.65 -5.66
C PRO A 380 -4.63 5.66 -4.80
N PRO A 381 -4.46 6.97 -5.02
CA PRO A 381 -5.33 7.97 -4.42
C PRO A 381 -6.80 7.67 -4.79
N THR A 382 -7.66 7.68 -3.77
CA THR A 382 -9.10 7.41 -3.87
C THR A 382 -9.86 8.15 -2.79
N ALA A 383 -10.89 8.90 -3.17
CA ALA A 383 -11.80 9.55 -2.22
C ALA A 383 -12.70 8.55 -1.42
N GLY A 384 -12.67 7.25 -1.74
CA GLY A 384 -13.40 6.20 -1.04
C GLY A 384 -14.93 6.40 -1.04
N LEU A 385 -15.48 6.92 -2.15
CA LEU A 385 -16.90 7.27 -2.25
C LEU A 385 -17.77 6.08 -2.70
N TRP A 386 -17.29 5.27 -3.63
CA TRP A 386 -17.91 4.03 -4.11
C TRP A 386 -16.85 2.99 -4.53
N PRO A 387 -17.19 1.70 -4.67
CA PRO A 387 -16.22 0.65 -5.05
C PRO A 387 -15.57 0.90 -6.42
N GLY A 388 -14.27 0.65 -6.53
CA GLY A 388 -13.50 0.80 -7.78
C GLY A 388 -13.20 2.24 -8.20
N GLN A 389 -13.47 3.23 -7.35
CA GLN A 389 -13.14 4.64 -7.59
C GLN A 389 -11.64 4.91 -7.43
N THR A 390 -11.00 5.54 -8.41
CA THR A 390 -9.65 6.12 -8.31
C THR A 390 -9.69 7.59 -8.73
N ASP A 391 -8.85 8.41 -8.11
CA ASP A 391 -8.86 9.85 -8.34
C ASP A 391 -8.41 10.17 -9.78
N GLU A 392 -7.34 9.53 -10.25
CA GLU A 392 -6.86 9.68 -11.64
C GLU A 392 -7.88 9.21 -12.68
N GLY A 393 -8.71 8.21 -12.35
CA GLY A 393 -9.81 7.74 -13.19
C GLY A 393 -10.93 8.78 -13.33
N GLU A 394 -11.24 9.54 -12.28
CA GLU A 394 -12.22 10.64 -12.33
C GLU A 394 -11.65 11.92 -12.96
N MET A 395 -10.37 12.23 -12.71
CA MET A 395 -9.68 13.38 -13.30
C MET A 395 -9.30 13.15 -14.79
N GLY A 396 -9.12 11.88 -15.17
CA GLY A 396 -8.64 11.42 -16.48
C GLY A 396 -7.15 11.69 -16.72
N ILE A 397 -6.41 12.18 -15.73
CA ILE A 397 -5.01 12.61 -15.81
C ILE A 397 -4.27 12.10 -14.56
N SER A 398 -3.03 11.67 -14.71
CA SER A 398 -2.20 11.23 -13.59
C SER A 398 -1.74 12.39 -12.70
N TYR A 399 -1.43 12.10 -11.45
CA TYR A 399 -0.90 13.08 -10.50
C TYR A 399 0.46 13.64 -10.92
N GLU A 400 1.31 12.87 -11.60
CA GLU A 400 2.59 13.37 -12.14
C GLU A 400 2.36 14.47 -13.18
N ALA A 401 1.52 14.20 -14.19
CA ALA A 401 1.19 15.17 -15.23
C ALA A 401 0.44 16.38 -14.65
N LEU A 402 -0.48 16.14 -13.70
CA LEU A 402 -1.21 17.19 -12.98
C LEU A 402 -0.25 18.10 -12.18
N ASP A 403 0.63 17.53 -11.36
CA ASP A 403 1.59 18.28 -10.53
C ASP A 403 2.56 19.07 -11.42
N ALA A 404 3.06 18.49 -12.52
CA ALA A 404 3.93 19.18 -13.47
C ALA A 404 3.24 20.40 -14.11
N ILE A 405 1.98 20.23 -14.56
CA ILE A 405 1.16 21.31 -15.12
C ILE A 405 0.89 22.39 -14.07
N LEU A 406 0.42 22.01 -12.88
CA LEU A 406 0.12 22.95 -11.79
C LEU A 406 1.36 23.69 -11.30
N ALA A 407 2.53 23.04 -11.27
CA ALA A 407 3.81 23.67 -10.94
C ALA A 407 4.23 24.70 -12.00
N ALA A 408 4.10 24.40 -13.30
CA ALA A 408 4.39 25.37 -14.36
C ALA A 408 3.45 26.59 -14.27
N LEU A 409 2.13 26.35 -14.16
CA LEU A 409 1.11 27.40 -14.05
C LEU A 409 1.31 28.28 -12.81
N SER A 410 1.60 27.70 -11.65
CA SER A 410 1.84 28.43 -10.40
C SER A 410 3.09 29.31 -10.46
N ASN A 411 4.07 28.96 -11.31
CA ASN A 411 5.27 29.74 -11.57
C ASN A 411 5.12 30.73 -12.73
N GLY A 412 3.91 30.92 -13.28
CA GLY A 412 3.65 31.82 -14.40
C GLY A 412 4.27 31.38 -15.73
N ARG A 413 4.58 30.08 -15.88
CA ARG A 413 5.14 29.47 -17.09
C ARG A 413 4.05 28.73 -17.86
N GLU A 414 4.21 28.61 -19.17
CA GLU A 414 3.39 27.67 -19.93
C GLU A 414 3.88 26.24 -19.65
N PRO A 415 2.98 25.26 -19.37
CA PRO A 415 3.39 23.88 -19.14
C PRO A 415 3.94 23.22 -20.41
N ASP A 416 5.01 22.45 -20.25
CA ASP A 416 5.53 21.55 -21.29
C ASP A 416 4.86 20.17 -21.13
N ALA A 417 3.61 20.08 -21.60
CA ALA A 417 2.74 18.91 -21.45
C ALA A 417 1.72 18.86 -22.62
N ASP A 418 0.92 17.78 -22.70
CA ASP A 418 -0.09 17.66 -23.75
C ASP A 418 -1.10 18.85 -23.71
N PRO A 419 -1.35 19.53 -24.85
CA PRO A 419 -2.25 20.68 -24.87
C PRO A 419 -3.69 20.38 -24.43
N GLY A 420 -4.17 19.14 -24.63
CA GLY A 420 -5.47 18.68 -24.15
C GLY A 420 -5.52 18.56 -22.64
N ASP A 421 -4.47 18.04 -22.01
CA ASP A 421 -4.33 17.95 -20.56
C ASP A 421 -4.14 19.32 -19.91
N VAL A 422 -3.32 20.20 -20.50
CA VAL A 422 -3.20 21.60 -20.05
C VAL A 422 -4.57 22.30 -20.12
N ALA A 423 -5.32 22.12 -21.21
CA ALA A 423 -6.67 22.68 -21.35
C ALA A 423 -7.66 22.06 -20.35
N ARG A 424 -7.50 20.78 -19.98
CA ARG A 424 -8.32 20.10 -18.97
C ARG A 424 -8.05 20.64 -17.57
N VAL A 425 -6.80 20.70 -17.14
CA VAL A 425 -6.41 21.23 -15.83
C VAL A 425 -6.87 22.68 -15.68
N ARG A 426 -6.60 23.55 -16.68
CA ARG A 426 -7.11 24.94 -16.67
C ARG A 426 -8.64 25.01 -16.55
N ARG A 427 -9.38 24.11 -17.20
CA ARG A 427 -10.85 24.03 -17.10
C ARG A 427 -11.30 23.59 -15.70
N MET A 428 -10.66 22.58 -15.10
CA MET A 428 -10.97 22.12 -13.75
C MET A 428 -10.69 23.21 -12.71
N MET A 429 -9.55 23.90 -12.83
CA MET A 429 -9.21 25.06 -11.99
C MET A 429 -10.29 26.15 -12.09
N ALA A 430 -10.67 26.57 -13.30
CA ALA A 430 -11.66 27.63 -13.51
C ALA A 430 -13.07 27.22 -13.02
N ALA A 431 -13.53 26.01 -13.36
CA ALA A 431 -14.84 25.51 -12.95
C ALA A 431 -14.98 25.34 -11.42
N SER A 432 -13.86 25.16 -10.71
CA SER A 432 -13.83 24.95 -9.27
C SER A 432 -13.40 26.17 -8.44
N GLU A 433 -13.14 27.33 -9.04
CA GLU A 433 -12.69 28.55 -8.34
C GLU A 433 -13.58 28.89 -7.14
N HIS A 434 -14.90 28.74 -7.32
CA HIS A 434 -15.90 28.93 -6.27
C HIS A 434 -15.72 28.03 -5.03
N LYS A 435 -14.92 26.95 -5.08
CA LYS A 435 -14.61 26.08 -3.93
C LYS A 435 -13.46 26.64 -3.07
N ARG A 436 -12.52 27.39 -3.67
CA ARG A 436 -11.36 27.99 -2.99
C ARG A 436 -11.62 29.39 -2.43
N ALA A 437 -12.73 30.02 -2.80
CA ALA A 437 -13.15 31.33 -2.30
C ALA A 437 -14.23 31.25 -1.22
N LEU A 438 -14.20 32.21 -0.29
CA LEU A 438 -15.34 32.51 0.57
C LEU A 438 -16.58 32.86 -0.28
N PRO A 439 -17.81 32.62 0.21
CA PRO A 439 -19.03 33.06 -0.47
C PRO A 439 -18.95 34.56 -0.81
N PRO A 440 -19.25 34.97 -2.06
CA PRO A 440 -19.14 36.36 -2.46
C PRO A 440 -20.16 37.21 -1.69
N ILE A 441 -19.68 38.26 -1.02
CA ILE A 441 -20.49 39.18 -0.23
C ILE A 441 -20.88 40.38 -1.11
N CYS A 442 -22.17 40.59 -1.32
CA CYS A 442 -22.70 41.82 -1.90
C CYS A 442 -22.42 42.99 -0.93
N ARG A 443 -21.40 43.80 -1.25
CA ARG A 443 -21.11 45.04 -0.50
C ARG A 443 -22.12 46.12 -0.92
N LEU A 444 -22.62 46.87 0.06
CA LEU A 444 -23.54 47.99 -0.09
C LEU A 444 -22.79 49.32 0.13
#